data_AF-W2TWU8-F1
#
_entry.id   AF-W2TWU8-F1
#
_cell.length_a   1.000
_cell.length_b   1.000
_cell.length_c   1.000
_cell.angle_alpha   90.00
_cell.angle_beta   90.00
_cell.angle_gamma   90.00
#
_symmetry.space_group_name_H-M   'P 1'
#
loop_
_entity.id
_entity.type
_entity.pdbx_description
1 polymer ?
#
loop_
_entity_poly.entity_id
_entity_poly.type
_entity_poly.pdbx_seq_one_letter_code
_entity_poly.pdbx_strand_id
1 'polypeptide(L)'
;MINTLPANVRSLFPKENLHFAESISEEESKILKEVFDKHATFHEVGEMIAAVEAKSPDLGKRMRTVLDGNCARLKGLSPAAVEYSKKDLSAADQEALKKANPEVQF
;
A
#
# COMPACT_ATOMS: atom_id res chain seq x y z
N MET A 1 -4.67 3.14 16.16
CA MET A 1 -4.17 1.76 15.99
C MET A 1 -2.66 1.68 15.80
N ILE A 2 -1.98 2.56 15.07
CA ILE A 2 -0.52 2.37 14.87
C ILE A 2 0.31 2.58 16.15
N ASN A 3 -0.16 3.43 17.06
CA ASN A 3 0.47 3.66 18.37
C ASN A 3 0.29 2.50 19.36
N THR A 4 -0.52 1.49 19.04
CA THR A 4 -0.68 0.29 19.87
C THR A 4 0.24 -0.85 19.42
N LEU A 5 1.00 -0.67 18.34
CA LEU A 5 2.02 -1.63 17.92
C LEU A 5 3.28 -1.50 18.79
N PRO A 6 3.97 -2.61 19.12
CA PRO A 6 5.27 -2.58 19.76
C PRO A 6 6.30 -1.76 18.97
N ALA A 7 7.19 -1.05 19.65
CA ALA A 7 8.16 -0.15 19.01
C ALA A 7 9.05 -0.87 17.99
N ASN A 8 9.48 -2.10 18.28
CA ASN A 8 10.26 -2.94 17.38
C ASN A 8 9.49 -3.38 16.13
N VAL A 9 8.16 -3.49 16.21
CA VAL A 9 7.31 -3.78 15.05
C VAL A 9 7.12 -2.51 14.23
N ARG A 10 6.86 -1.39 14.90
CA ARG A 10 6.67 -0.08 14.26
C ARG A 10 7.91 0.36 13.48
N SER A 11 9.13 0.04 13.94
CA SER A 11 10.38 0.38 13.24
C SER A 11 10.59 -0.36 11.91
N LEU A 12 9.83 -1.44 11.64
CA LEU A 12 9.93 -2.20 10.39
C LEU A 12 9.16 -1.54 9.23
N PHE A 13 8.24 -0.64 9.53
CA PHE A 13 7.42 0.01 8.51
C PHE A 13 8.16 1.19 7.87
N PRO A 14 8.05 1.38 6.55
CA PRO A 14 8.49 2.61 5.88
C PRO A 14 7.86 3.85 6.52
N LYS A 15 8.60 4.97 6.53
CA LYS A 15 8.19 6.20 7.23
C LYS A 15 6.90 6.77 6.64
N GLU A 16 6.74 6.68 5.33
CA GLU A 16 5.55 7.10 4.59
C GLU A 16 4.30 6.34 5.05
N ASN A 17 4.40 5.03 5.31
CA ASN A 17 3.30 4.22 5.83
C ASN A 17 2.95 4.62 7.27
N LEU A 18 3.96 4.90 8.11
CA LEU A 18 3.75 5.36 9.48
C LEU A 18 3.05 6.72 9.51
N HIS A 19 3.57 7.70 8.77
CA HIS A 19 2.99 9.05 8.70
C HIS A 19 1.56 9.02 8.16
N PHE A 20 1.29 8.21 7.14
CA PHE A 20 -0.07 8.05 6.63
C PHE A 20 -1.01 7.53 7.72
N ALA A 21 -0.64 6.44 8.40
CA ALA A 21 -1.47 5.84 9.44
C ALA A 21 -1.69 6.77 10.66
N GLU A 22 -0.72 7.63 10.98
CA GLU A 22 -0.87 8.65 12.02
C GLU A 22 -1.79 9.81 11.58
N SER A 23 -1.84 10.09 10.29
CA SER A 23 -2.68 11.15 9.71
C SER A 23 -4.13 10.74 9.46
N ILE A 24 -4.53 9.51 9.81
CA ILE A 24 -5.89 9.03 9.64
C ILE A 24 -6.78 9.57 10.76
N SER A 25 -7.81 10.32 10.39
CA SER A 25 -8.86 10.75 11.30
C SER A 25 -9.84 9.61 11.62
N GLU A 26 -10.68 9.79 12.64
CA GLU A 26 -11.69 8.80 13.00
C GLU A 26 -12.70 8.54 11.86
N GLU A 27 -13.13 9.59 11.16
CA GLU A 27 -14.05 9.47 10.01
C GLU A 27 -13.41 8.72 8.85
N GLU A 28 -12.15 9.00 8.55
CA GLU A 28 -11.40 8.29 7.52
C GLU A 28 -11.17 6.82 7.89
N SER A 29 -10.96 6.53 9.18
CA SER A 29 -10.87 5.16 9.66
C SER A 29 -12.16 4.37 9.42
N LYS A 30 -13.34 5.01 9.51
CA LYS A 30 -14.63 4.38 9.20
C LYS A 30 -14.74 4.07 7.71
N ILE A 31 -14.29 4.97 6.84
CA ILE A 31 -14.26 4.75 5.38
C ILE A 31 -13.36 3.56 5.03
N LEU A 32 -12.14 3.52 5.58
CA LEU A 32 -11.21 2.41 5.36
C LEU A 32 -11.81 1.08 5.82
N LYS A 33 -12.41 1.06 7.01
CA LYS A 33 -13.09 -0.13 7.54
C LYS A 33 -14.23 -0.59 6.63
N GLU A 34 -15.08 0.33 6.15
CA GLU A 34 -16.17 -0.01 5.25
C GLU A 34 -15.68 -0.61 3.94
N VAL A 35 -14.61 -0.07 3.35
CA VAL A 35 -14.00 -0.62 2.13
C VAL A 35 -13.39 -1.99 2.41
N PHE A 36 -12.68 -2.18 3.51
CA PHE A 36 -12.02 -3.46 3.80
C PHE A 36 -13.02 -4.55 4.16
N ASP A 37 -14.11 -4.22 4.86
CA ASP A 37 -15.17 -5.17 5.19
C ASP A 37 -15.94 -5.64 3.94
N LYS A 38 -15.95 -4.84 2.86
CA LYS A 38 -16.63 -5.17 1.58
C LYS A 38 -15.78 -5.98 0.60
N HIS A 39 -14.46 -5.96 0.76
CA HIS A 39 -13.52 -6.61 -0.14
C HIS A 39 -12.71 -7.64 0.64
N ALA A 40 -13.14 -8.92 0.57
CA ALA A 40 -12.42 -10.03 1.20
C ALA A 40 -11.00 -10.21 0.62
N THR A 41 -10.82 -9.84 -0.65
CA THR A 41 -9.56 -9.80 -1.37
C THR A 41 -9.63 -8.72 -2.45
N PHE A 42 -8.51 -8.02 -2.66
CA PHE A 42 -8.29 -7.18 -3.84
C PHE A 42 -7.43 -7.99 -4.81
N HIS A 43 -7.75 -7.92 -6.10
CA HIS A 43 -7.09 -8.72 -7.14
C HIS A 43 -6.04 -7.91 -7.91
N GLU A 44 -6.07 -6.58 -7.82
CA GLU A 44 -5.10 -5.71 -8.47
C GLU A 44 -4.52 -4.67 -7.51
N VAL A 45 -3.21 -4.38 -7.67
CA VAL A 45 -2.56 -3.30 -6.94
C VAL A 45 -3.28 -1.99 -7.24
N GLY A 46 -3.80 -1.36 -6.18
CA GLY A 46 -4.48 -0.09 -6.27
C GLY A 46 -6.00 -0.17 -6.44
N GLU A 47 -6.60 -1.36 -6.55
CA GLU A 47 -8.07 -1.54 -6.55
C GLU A 47 -8.68 -1.01 -5.25
N MET A 48 -8.05 -1.33 -4.12
CA MET A 48 -8.35 -0.78 -2.80
C MET A 48 -8.28 0.76 -2.78
N ILE A 49 -7.25 1.34 -3.40
CA ILE A 49 -7.07 2.80 -3.44
C ILE A 49 -8.20 3.43 -4.25
N ALA A 50 -8.58 2.84 -5.39
CA ALA A 50 -9.69 3.32 -6.20
C ALA A 50 -11.03 3.27 -5.45
N ALA A 51 -11.29 2.20 -4.71
CA ALA A 51 -12.50 2.06 -3.89
C ALA A 51 -12.56 3.11 -2.76
N VAL A 52 -11.41 3.43 -2.15
CA VAL A 52 -11.31 4.52 -1.16
C VAL A 52 -11.46 5.88 -1.83
N GLU A 53 -10.82 6.11 -2.98
CA GLU A 53 -10.85 7.37 -3.74
C GLU A 53 -12.28 7.73 -4.18
N ALA A 54 -13.11 6.73 -4.53
CA ALA A 54 -14.53 6.93 -4.84
C ALA A 54 -15.37 7.43 -3.65
N LYS A 55 -14.93 7.19 -2.42
CA LYS A 55 -15.62 7.62 -1.19
C LYS A 55 -15.01 8.87 -0.57
N SER A 56 -13.68 8.99 -0.65
CA SER A 56 -12.91 10.13 -0.16
C SER A 56 -11.71 10.36 -1.09
N PRO A 57 -11.84 11.29 -2.04
CA PRO A 57 -10.79 11.58 -3.02
C PRO A 57 -9.45 11.95 -2.37
N ASP A 58 -9.47 12.77 -1.32
CA ASP A 58 -8.26 13.21 -0.62
C ASP A 58 -7.56 12.06 0.11
N LEU A 59 -8.34 11.15 0.72
CA LEU A 59 -7.79 9.96 1.37
C LEU A 59 -7.18 9.00 0.34
N GLY A 60 -7.88 8.75 -0.77
CA GLY A 60 -7.37 7.94 -1.88
C GLY A 60 -6.07 8.50 -2.46
N LYS A 61 -5.99 9.82 -2.65
CA LYS A 61 -4.77 10.51 -3.10
C LYS A 61 -3.60 10.33 -2.14
N ARG A 62 -3.83 10.40 -0.83
CA ARG A 62 -2.80 10.12 0.18
C ARG A 62 -2.35 8.66 0.14
N MET A 63 -3.27 7.70 -0.04
CA MET A 63 -2.92 6.28 -0.23
C MET A 63 -2.07 6.06 -1.47
N ARG A 64 -2.40 6.72 -2.60
CA ARG A 64 -1.59 6.65 -3.83
C ARG A 64 -0.17 7.15 -3.61
N THR A 65 -0.02 8.26 -2.87
CA THR A 65 1.29 8.82 -2.53
C THR A 65 2.16 7.84 -1.73
N VAL A 66 1.57 7.10 -0.78
CA VAL A 66 2.29 6.06 -0.02
C VAL A 66 2.70 4.91 -0.93
N LEU A 67 1.82 4.46 -1.83
CA LEU A 67 2.13 3.41 -2.80
C LEU A 67 3.28 3.83 -3.73
N ASP A 68 3.25 5.05 -4.25
CA ASP A 68 4.29 5.59 -5.12
C ASP A 68 5.65 5.68 -4.40
N GLY A 69 5.64 6.11 -3.12
CA GLY A 69 6.82 6.11 -2.26
C GLY A 69 7.42 4.71 -2.10
N ASN A 70 6.57 3.72 -1.80
CA ASN A 70 6.99 2.33 -1.69
C ASN A 70 7.54 1.77 -3.00
N CYS A 71 6.90 2.06 -4.13
CA CYS A 71 7.39 1.69 -5.46
C CYS A 71 8.73 2.33 -5.79
N ALA A 72 8.96 3.59 -5.39
CA ALA A 72 10.23 4.27 -5.59
C ALA A 72 11.40 3.58 -4.86
N ARG A 73 11.15 2.95 -3.71
CA ARG A 73 12.17 2.18 -2.97
C ARG A 73 12.66 0.93 -3.72
N LEU A 74 11.93 0.48 -4.73
CA LEU A 74 12.32 -0.67 -5.56
C LEU A 74 13.26 -0.26 -6.71
N LYS A 75 13.35 1.04 -7.03
CA LYS A 75 14.18 1.54 -8.14
C LYS A 75 15.66 1.31 -7.86
N GLY A 76 16.36 0.74 -8.83
CA GLY A 76 17.80 0.47 -8.74
C GLY A 76 18.18 -0.79 -7.95
N LEU A 77 17.19 -1.54 -7.44
CA LEU A 77 17.44 -2.86 -6.89
C LEU A 77 17.66 -3.89 -8.01
N SER A 78 18.39 -4.96 -7.70
CA SER A 78 18.48 -6.10 -8.60
C SER A 78 17.11 -6.80 -8.76
N PRO A 79 16.85 -7.50 -9.88
CA PRO A 79 15.60 -8.24 -10.07
C PRO A 79 15.25 -9.16 -8.90
N ALA A 80 16.22 -9.93 -8.40
CA ALA A 80 16.04 -10.80 -7.24
C ALA A 80 15.67 -10.05 -5.95
N ALA A 81 16.23 -8.85 -5.74
CA ALA A 81 15.88 -8.02 -4.58
C ALA A 81 14.49 -7.36 -4.73
N VAL A 82 14.08 -7.02 -5.95
CA VAL A 82 12.71 -6.58 -6.25
C VAL A 82 11.72 -7.70 -5.99
N GLU A 83 12.00 -8.91 -6.47
CA GLU A 83 11.16 -10.09 -6.25
C GLU A 83 11.05 -10.43 -4.76
N TYR A 84 12.18 -10.41 -4.03
CA TYR A 84 12.18 -10.61 -2.59
C TYR A 84 11.34 -9.57 -1.85
N SER A 85 11.45 -8.29 -2.23
CA SER A 85 10.68 -7.19 -1.61
C SER A 85 9.18 -7.30 -1.85
N LYS A 86 8.75 -8.12 -2.82
CA LYS A 86 7.35 -8.37 -3.17
C LYS A 86 6.82 -9.69 -2.63
N LYS A 87 7.64 -10.54 -2.00
CA LYS A 87 7.18 -11.84 -1.46
C LYS A 87 6.13 -11.72 -0.37
N ASP A 88 6.07 -10.57 0.29
CA ASP A 88 5.02 -10.25 1.25
C ASP A 88 3.71 -9.76 0.59
N LEU A 89 3.70 -9.59 -0.74
CA LEU A 89 2.51 -9.25 -1.54
C LEU A 89 1.84 -10.51 -2.10
N SER A 90 0.52 -10.44 -2.28
CA SER A 90 -0.23 -11.53 -2.93
C SER A 90 0.26 -11.76 -4.37
N ALA A 91 0.07 -12.97 -4.90
CA ALA A 91 0.44 -13.27 -6.28
C ALA A 91 -0.26 -12.34 -7.29
N ALA A 92 -1.48 -11.92 -6.98
CA ALA A 92 -2.27 -10.99 -7.79
C ALA A 92 -1.66 -9.57 -7.78
N ASP A 93 -1.17 -9.12 -6.62
CA ASP A 93 -0.46 -7.84 -6.51
C ASP A 93 0.89 -7.85 -7.24
N GLN A 94 1.58 -8.99 -7.27
CA GLN A 94 2.81 -9.15 -8.04
C GLN A 94 2.54 -9.00 -9.55
N GLU A 95 1.50 -9.64 -10.10
CA GLU A 95 1.13 -9.53 -11.51
C GLU A 95 0.71 -8.11 -11.91
N ALA A 96 -0.09 -7.44 -11.09
CA ALA A 96 -0.51 -6.06 -11.37
C ALA A 96 0.68 -5.09 -11.42
N LEU A 97 1.69 -5.25 -10.55
CA LEU A 97 2.93 -4.47 -10.61
C LEU A 97 3.74 -4.75 -11.87
N LYS A 98 3.74 -5.98 -12.38
CA LYS A 98 4.38 -6.32 -13.66
C LYS A 98 3.74 -5.59 -14.82
N LYS A 99 2.41 -5.55 -14.84
CA LYS A 99 1.63 -4.86 -15.87
C LYS A 99 1.80 -3.34 -15.81
N ALA A 100 1.85 -2.76 -14.61
CA ALA A 100 1.98 -1.31 -14.41
C ALA A 100 3.41 -0.77 -14.66
N ASN A 101 4.44 -1.62 -14.54
CA ASN A 101 5.84 -1.21 -14.72
C ASN A 101 6.60 -2.18 -15.63
N PRO A 102 6.31 -2.19 -16.95
CA PRO A 102 6.90 -3.15 -17.90
C PRO A 102 8.42 -2.98 -18.08
N GLU A 103 8.96 -1.82 -17.70
CA GLU A 103 10.39 -1.48 -17.75
C GLU A 103 11.21 -2.16 -16.64
N VAL A 104 10.54 -2.66 -15.59
CA VAL A 104 11.19 -3.35 -14.47
C VAL A 104 11.39 -4.81 -14.89
N GLN A 105 12.63 -5.24 -15.17
CA GLN A 105 12.91 -6.64 -15.47
C GLN A 105 12.60 -7.52 -14.25
N PHE A 106 11.69 -8.48 -14.44
CA PHE A 106 11.25 -9.47 -13.46
C PHE A 106 12.05 -10.76 -13.59
#